data_AF-A0A536X7G8-F1
#
_entry.id   AF-A0A536X7G8-F1
#
_cell.length_a   1.000
_cell.length_b   1.000
_cell.length_c   1.000
_cell.angle_alpha   90.00
_cell.angle_beta   90.00
_cell.angle_gamma   90.00
#
_symmetry.space_group_name_H-M   'P 1'
#
loop_
_entity.id
_entity.type
_entity.pdbx_description
1 polymer ?
#
loop_
_entity_poly.entity_id
_entity_poly.type
_entity_poly.pdbx_seq_one_letter_code
_entity_poly.pdbx_strand_id
1 'polypeptide(L)'
;MTRDERPLSALPAGLWLALALALAAQIAWRAHEPSASVREANLPPAPSAAALRLASFGEPEAAAHLAMLYLQAFDYSGANANPYRRLDYGRLTDWLAAILELDPRSNYPLFAAARVYAETPDAPQSRRVLEFVYHEFFADPDRRWAALAHAALLAKHRLKDLPLARRYAAAIQRYTRSPDVPLWAKQMEVFILEDMNELDAARIMLGGLL
;
A
#
# COMPACT_ATOMS: atom_id res chain seq x y z
N MET A 1 -11.55 50.17 -6.91
CA MET A 1 -12.17 49.03 -6.22
C MET A 1 -11.68 49.04 -4.78
N THR A 2 -12.36 49.77 -3.91
CA THR A 2 -12.07 49.81 -2.47
C THR A 2 -12.76 48.62 -1.82
N ARG A 3 -11.99 47.75 -1.17
CA ARG A 3 -12.50 46.59 -0.43
C ARG A 3 -13.31 47.08 0.78
N ASP A 4 -14.61 46.79 0.78
CA ASP A 4 -15.49 46.93 1.95
C ASP A 4 -15.14 45.84 2.99
N GLU A 5 -14.03 46.01 3.69
CA GLU A 5 -13.68 45.16 4.83
C GLU A 5 -14.13 45.88 6.10
N ARG A 6 -15.15 45.33 6.77
CA ARG A 6 -15.62 45.85 8.07
C ARG A 6 -14.49 45.75 9.09
N PRO A 7 -14.19 46.82 9.85
CA PRO A 7 -13.14 46.79 10.86
C PRO A 7 -13.50 45.78 11.95
N LEU A 8 -12.52 45.00 12.40
CA LEU A 8 -12.69 43.94 13.41
C LEU A 8 -13.25 44.45 14.75
N SER A 9 -13.19 45.77 15.00
CA SER A 9 -13.78 46.47 16.13
C SER A 9 -15.30 46.64 16.06
N ALA A 10 -15.93 46.41 14.89
CA ALA A 10 -17.38 46.44 14.73
C ALA A 10 -18.07 45.13 15.15
N LEU A 11 -17.30 44.12 15.57
CA LEU A 11 -17.82 42.84 16.03
C LEU A 11 -18.24 42.95 17.51
N PRO A 12 -19.45 42.46 17.87
CA PRO A 12 -19.94 42.53 19.25
C PRO A 12 -19.04 41.73 20.19
N ALA A 13 -18.82 42.24 21.41
CA ALA A 13 -17.92 41.64 22.41
C ALA A 13 -18.27 40.17 22.75
N GLY A 14 -19.55 39.79 22.64
CA GLY A 14 -20.00 38.41 22.81
C GLY A 14 -19.42 37.44 21.78
N LEU A 15 -19.14 37.89 20.56
CA LEU A 15 -18.52 37.06 19.52
C LEU A 15 -17.05 36.76 19.84
N TRP A 16 -16.32 37.74 20.39
CA TRP A 16 -14.96 37.56 20.87
C TRP A 16 -14.90 36.59 22.06
N LEU A 17 -15.86 36.70 22.99
CA LEU A 17 -16.00 35.77 24.10
C LEU A 17 -16.32 34.34 23.60
N ALA A 18 -17.23 34.19 22.64
CA ALA A 18 -17.56 32.90 22.05
C ALA A 18 -16.37 32.29 21.30
N LEU A 19 -15.61 33.10 20.56
CA LEU A 19 -14.38 32.66 19.88
C LEU A 19 -13.32 32.24 20.90
N ALA A 20 -13.12 33.01 21.98
CA ALA A 20 -12.18 32.67 23.04
C ALA A 20 -12.57 31.38 23.75
N LEU A 21 -13.87 31.17 24.03
CA LEU A 21 -14.41 29.94 24.60
C LEU A 21 -14.21 28.74 23.67
N ALA A 22 -14.51 28.90 22.37
CA ALA A 22 -14.31 27.86 21.38
C ALA A 22 -12.83 27.50 21.23
N LEU A 23 -11.94 28.50 21.23
CA LEU A 23 -10.50 28.30 21.17
C LEU A 23 -9.97 27.63 22.44
N ALA A 24 -10.44 28.05 23.61
CA ALA A 24 -10.08 27.45 24.89
C ALA A 24 -10.58 26.00 24.98
N ALA A 25 -11.79 25.72 24.52
CA ALA A 25 -12.33 24.36 24.41
C ALA A 25 -11.52 23.52 23.42
N GLN A 26 -11.14 24.08 22.27
CA GLN A 26 -10.31 23.39 21.29
C GLN A 26 -8.90 23.09 21.83
N ILE A 27 -8.27 24.03 22.54
CA ILE A 27 -6.97 23.82 23.18
C ILE A 27 -7.08 22.81 24.32
N ALA A 28 -8.11 22.92 25.17
CA ALA A 28 -8.35 21.97 26.25
C ALA A 28 -8.60 20.57 25.70
N TRP A 29 -9.38 20.43 24.63
CA TRP A 29 -9.59 19.17 23.91
C TRP A 29 -8.28 18.63 23.35
N ARG A 30 -7.51 19.45 22.63
CA ARG A 30 -6.20 19.06 22.08
C ARG A 30 -5.15 18.72 23.14
N ALA A 31 -5.25 19.30 24.33
CA ALA A 31 -4.36 19.01 25.45
C ALA A 31 -4.78 17.76 26.24
N HIS A 32 -6.07 17.40 26.18
CA HIS A 32 -6.61 16.16 26.76
C HIS A 32 -6.61 15.00 25.76
N GLU A 33 -6.57 15.26 24.46
CA GLU A 33 -6.09 14.29 23.49
C GLU A 33 -4.70 13.91 23.97
N PRO A 34 -4.48 12.65 24.40
CA PRO A 34 -3.15 12.23 24.74
C PRO A 34 -2.31 12.56 23.52
N SER A 35 -1.34 13.47 23.69
CA SER A 35 -0.27 13.66 22.72
C SER A 35 0.06 12.26 22.29
N ALA A 36 -0.14 11.93 21.02
CA ALA A 36 0.30 10.68 20.43
C ALA A 36 1.82 10.73 20.55
N SER A 37 2.29 10.48 21.77
CA SER A 37 3.66 10.40 22.15
C SER A 37 4.22 9.40 21.17
N VAL A 38 5.40 9.74 20.66
CA VAL A 38 6.24 8.96 19.77
C VAL A 38 6.46 7.58 20.39
N ARG A 39 5.43 6.76 20.33
CA ARG A 39 5.28 5.47 20.95
C ARG A 39 4.96 4.62 19.77
N GLU A 40 6.03 4.21 19.09
CA GLU A 40 6.08 3.06 18.20
C GLU A 40 4.70 2.79 17.59
N ALA A 41 4.28 3.67 16.68
CA ALA A 41 2.94 3.64 16.10
C ALA A 41 2.85 2.42 15.20
N ASN A 42 2.74 1.26 15.84
CA ASN A 42 2.47 -0.01 15.21
C ASN A 42 1.02 0.06 14.76
N LEU A 43 0.80 -0.28 13.49
CA LEU A 43 -0.54 -0.43 12.94
C LEU A 43 -1.36 -1.28 13.92
N PRO A 44 -2.59 -0.89 14.32
CA PRO A 44 -3.43 -1.79 15.11
C PRO A 44 -3.64 -3.10 14.36
N PRO A 45 -3.90 -4.23 15.05
CA PRO A 45 -4.23 -5.47 14.37
C PRO A 45 -5.39 -5.23 13.42
N ALA A 46 -5.35 -5.85 12.23
CA ALA A 46 -6.40 -5.68 11.25
C ALA A 46 -7.75 -6.11 11.86
N PRO A 47 -8.78 -5.26 11.81
CA PRO A 47 -10.11 -5.65 12.24
C PRO A 47 -10.61 -6.77 11.34
N SER A 48 -11.32 -7.75 11.92
CA SER A 48 -11.86 -8.85 11.14
C SER A 48 -12.84 -8.33 10.09
N ALA A 49 -12.90 -8.97 8.92
CA ALA A 49 -13.86 -8.59 7.88
C ALA A 49 -15.31 -8.61 8.40
N ALA A 50 -15.63 -9.50 9.36
CA ALA A 50 -16.93 -9.51 10.02
C ALA A 50 -17.19 -8.23 10.84
N ALA A 51 -16.21 -7.77 11.62
CA ALA A 51 -16.33 -6.53 12.39
C ALA A 51 -16.47 -5.31 11.47
N LEU A 52 -15.69 -5.29 10.37
CA LEU A 52 -15.78 -4.22 9.38
C LEU A 52 -17.12 -4.23 8.64
N ARG A 53 -17.66 -5.40 8.26
CA ARG A 53 -18.99 -5.51 7.63
C ARG A 53 -20.12 -5.07 8.56
N LEU A 54 -19.99 -5.37 9.86
CA LEU A 54 -20.95 -4.88 10.87
C LEU A 54 -20.86 -3.36 11.03
N ALA A 55 -19.65 -2.82 11.07
CA ALA A 55 -19.41 -1.37 11.18
C ALA A 55 -19.79 -0.60 9.90
N SER A 56 -19.80 -1.28 8.75
CA SER A 56 -20.13 -0.67 7.45
C SER A 56 -21.63 -0.52 7.19
N PHE A 57 -22.49 -0.99 8.11
CA PHE A 57 -23.96 -0.91 8.01
C PHE A 57 -24.54 -1.36 6.65
N GLY A 58 -23.90 -2.35 6.01
CA GLY A 58 -24.32 -2.88 4.71
C GLY A 58 -23.55 -2.37 3.49
N GLU A 59 -22.59 -1.45 3.67
CA GLU A 59 -21.78 -0.88 2.57
C GLU A 59 -20.30 -1.33 2.66
N PRO A 60 -19.98 -2.60 2.36
CA PRO A 60 -18.63 -3.15 2.54
C PRO A 60 -17.59 -2.49 1.62
N GLU A 61 -17.98 -2.06 0.41
CA GLU A 61 -17.09 -1.37 -0.54
C GLU A 61 -16.67 0.02 -0.03
N ALA A 62 -17.61 0.78 0.55
CA ALA A 62 -17.30 2.07 1.16
C ALA A 62 -16.35 1.89 2.36
N ALA A 63 -16.58 0.86 3.18
CA ALA A 63 -15.68 0.53 4.29
C ALA A 63 -14.28 0.11 3.80
N ALA A 64 -14.18 -0.64 2.70
CA ALA A 64 -12.89 -1.00 2.10
C ALA A 64 -12.11 0.25 1.66
N HIS A 65 -12.78 1.21 1.01
CA HIS A 65 -12.16 2.49 0.63
C HIS A 65 -11.76 3.34 1.84
N LEU A 66 -12.59 3.43 2.87
CA LEU A 66 -12.25 4.14 4.10
C LEU A 66 -11.08 3.49 4.83
N ALA A 67 -11.01 2.16 4.85
CA ALA A 67 -9.88 1.43 5.42
C ALA A 67 -8.58 1.66 4.62
N MET A 68 -8.66 1.74 3.29
CA MET A 68 -7.51 2.16 2.47
C MET A 68 -7.07 3.58 2.78
N LEU A 69 -8.01 4.53 2.90
CA LEU A 69 -7.71 5.91 3.26
C LEU A 69 -7.09 6.01 4.66
N TYR A 70 -7.58 5.22 5.61
CA TYR A 70 -7.00 5.12 6.95
C TYR A 70 -5.55 4.64 6.90
N LEU A 71 -5.28 3.57 6.15
CA LEU A 71 -3.92 3.03 5.98
C LEU A 71 -2.97 4.09 5.39
N GLN A 72 -3.41 4.79 4.34
CA GLN A 72 -2.62 5.85 3.71
C GLN A 72 -2.40 7.07 4.61
N ALA A 73 -3.43 7.47 5.37
CA ALA A 73 -3.32 8.58 6.31
C ALA A 73 -2.39 8.24 7.48
N PHE A 74 -2.41 6.98 7.94
CA PHE A 74 -1.49 6.49 8.96
C PHE A 74 -0.04 6.60 8.49
N ASP A 75 0.23 6.21 7.24
CA ASP A 75 1.55 6.33 6.62
C ASP A 75 2.01 7.79 6.44
N TYR A 76 1.09 8.69 6.07
CA TYR A 76 1.39 10.11 5.83
C TYR A 76 1.57 10.92 7.13
N SER A 77 0.92 10.50 8.22
CA SER A 77 1.02 11.19 9.51
C SER A 77 2.47 11.11 10.03
N GLY A 78 3.17 12.27 10.02
CA GLY A 78 4.61 12.42 10.23
C GLY A 78 5.19 12.01 11.59
N ALA A 79 4.53 11.14 12.36
CA ALA A 79 5.11 10.47 13.52
C ALA A 79 6.18 9.44 13.13
N ASN A 80 6.18 8.98 11.87
CA ASN A 80 7.19 8.09 11.32
C ASN A 80 8.18 8.87 10.44
N ALA A 81 9.28 9.37 11.01
CA ALA A 81 10.39 9.98 10.26
C ALA A 81 11.10 9.03 9.25
N ASN A 82 10.56 7.82 9.05
CA ASN A 82 10.99 6.84 8.06
C ASN A 82 9.77 6.01 7.62
N PRO A 83 8.86 6.58 6.80
CA PRO A 83 7.46 6.15 6.65
C PRO A 83 7.27 4.65 6.36
N TYR A 84 8.21 4.03 5.64
CA TYR A 84 8.11 2.63 5.23
C TYR A 84 9.04 1.69 6.00
N ARG A 85 10.02 2.21 6.74
CA ARG A 85 11.07 1.37 7.35
C ARG A 85 10.66 0.83 8.74
N ARG A 86 9.68 1.44 9.40
CA ARG A 86 9.22 1.06 10.75
C ARG A 86 7.79 0.50 10.81
N LEU A 87 7.16 0.26 9.66
CA LEU A 87 5.84 -0.35 9.61
C LEU A 87 5.94 -1.87 9.86
N ASP A 88 5.01 -2.43 10.62
CA ASP A 88 4.87 -3.89 10.72
C ASP A 88 4.20 -4.42 9.45
N TYR A 89 5.03 -4.94 8.54
CA TYR A 89 4.59 -5.50 7.27
C TYR A 89 3.68 -6.72 7.41
N GLY A 90 3.70 -7.43 8.55
CA GLY A 90 2.73 -8.49 8.81
C GLY A 90 1.32 -7.91 8.98
N ARG A 91 1.21 -6.88 9.83
CA ARG A 91 -0.08 -6.19 10.03
C ARG A 91 -0.57 -5.47 8.79
N LEU A 92 0.34 -4.90 8.01
CA LEU A 92 0.01 -4.31 6.73
C LEU A 92 -0.63 -5.34 5.79
N THR A 93 -0.03 -6.53 5.63
CA THR A 93 -0.61 -7.57 4.79
C THR A 93 -1.97 -8.04 5.33
N ASP A 94 -2.14 -8.11 6.66
CA ASP A 94 -3.43 -8.45 7.26
C ASP A 94 -4.50 -7.40 6.98
N TRP A 95 -4.13 -6.11 7.02
CA TRP A 95 -5.04 -5.01 6.67
C TRP A 95 -5.43 -5.05 5.20
N LEU A 96 -4.46 -5.24 4.30
CA LEU A 96 -4.73 -5.35 2.87
C LEU A 96 -5.60 -6.58 2.56
N ALA A 97 -5.37 -7.70 3.25
CA ALA A 97 -6.22 -8.88 3.15
C ALA A 97 -7.65 -8.60 3.61
N ALA A 98 -7.83 -7.97 4.77
CA ALA A 98 -9.16 -7.61 5.29
C ALA A 98 -9.91 -6.66 4.34
N ILE A 99 -9.19 -5.72 3.70
CA ILE A 99 -9.77 -4.81 2.69
C ILE A 99 -10.20 -5.58 1.44
N LEU A 100 -9.39 -6.53 0.96
CA LEU A 100 -9.75 -7.38 -0.18
C LEU A 100 -10.89 -8.35 0.17
N GLU A 101 -11.04 -8.78 1.42
CA GLU A 101 -12.19 -9.56 1.86
C GLU A 101 -13.49 -8.74 1.88
N LEU A 102 -13.40 -7.43 2.09
CA LEU A 102 -14.54 -6.51 2.02
C LEU A 102 -14.91 -6.19 0.57
N ASP A 103 -13.92 -5.86 -0.26
CA ASP A 103 -14.08 -5.61 -1.68
C ASP A 103 -13.12 -6.49 -2.51
N PRO A 104 -13.55 -7.74 -2.84
CA PRO A 104 -12.73 -8.66 -3.64
C PRO A 104 -12.48 -8.18 -5.06
N ARG A 105 -13.32 -7.26 -5.55
CA ARG A 105 -13.27 -6.74 -6.92
C ARG A 105 -12.29 -5.58 -7.05
N SER A 106 -11.80 -5.03 -5.94
CA SER A 106 -10.84 -3.93 -5.92
C SER A 106 -9.46 -4.40 -6.38
N ASN A 107 -8.92 -3.74 -7.40
CA ASN A 107 -7.52 -3.93 -7.80
C ASN A 107 -6.56 -2.99 -7.03
N TYR A 108 -7.10 -1.97 -6.35
CA TYR A 108 -6.31 -0.92 -5.72
C TYR A 108 -5.44 -1.41 -4.56
N PRO A 109 -5.91 -2.27 -3.63
CA PRO A 109 -5.08 -2.75 -2.52
C PRO A 109 -3.85 -3.51 -3.00
N LEU A 110 -3.99 -4.35 -4.03
CA LEU A 110 -2.86 -5.11 -4.61
C LEU A 110 -1.90 -4.23 -5.40
N PHE A 111 -2.43 -3.22 -6.10
CA PHE A 111 -1.59 -2.22 -6.74
C PHE A 111 -0.76 -1.43 -5.72
N ALA A 112 -1.39 -0.97 -4.62
CA ALA A 112 -0.70 -0.29 -3.54
C ALA A 112 0.34 -1.20 -2.86
N ALA A 113 0.00 -2.48 -2.63
CA ALA A 113 0.93 -3.49 -2.13
C ALA A 113 2.19 -3.57 -3.00
N ALA A 114 2.03 -3.79 -4.30
CA ALA A 114 3.15 -3.98 -5.20
C ALA A 114 3.96 -2.69 -5.45
N ARG A 115 3.31 -1.52 -5.52
CA ARG A 115 3.95 -0.27 -5.96
C ARG A 115 4.40 0.65 -4.82
N VAL A 116 3.67 0.65 -3.70
CA VAL A 116 3.97 1.52 -2.56
C VAL A 116 4.72 0.73 -1.50
N TYR A 117 4.16 -0.40 -1.09
CA TYR A 117 4.66 -1.13 0.08
C TYR A 117 5.79 -2.10 -0.23
N ALA A 118 5.87 -2.65 -1.44
CA ALA A 118 6.97 -3.53 -1.80
C ALA A 118 8.25 -2.75 -2.19
N GLU A 119 8.18 -1.45 -2.47
CA GLU A 119 9.34 -0.61 -2.86
C GLU A 119 10.25 -0.18 -1.69
N THR A 120 10.27 -0.98 -0.62
CA THR A 120 11.03 -0.71 0.60
C THR A 120 12.51 -1.08 0.44
N PRO A 121 13.44 -0.35 1.09
CA PRO A 121 14.87 -0.69 1.08
C PRO A 121 15.22 -2.05 1.70
N ASP A 122 14.31 -2.62 2.51
CA ASP A 122 14.48 -3.90 3.19
C ASP A 122 13.97 -5.05 2.32
N ALA A 123 14.91 -5.83 1.77
CA ALA A 123 14.63 -6.91 0.82
C ALA A 123 13.71 -8.01 1.39
N PRO A 124 13.90 -8.51 2.62
CA PRO A 124 12.95 -9.38 3.31
C PRO A 124 11.51 -8.87 3.35
N GLN A 125 11.30 -7.58 3.67
CA GLN A 125 9.96 -7.00 3.78
C GLN A 125 9.31 -6.82 2.41
N SER A 126 10.09 -6.32 1.44
CA SER A 126 9.67 -6.27 0.04
C SER A 126 9.22 -7.65 -0.44
N ARG A 127 10.04 -8.69 -0.22
CA ARG A 127 9.69 -10.08 -0.59
C ARG A 127 8.38 -10.52 0.07
N ARG A 128 8.16 -10.25 1.36
CA ARG A 128 6.91 -10.58 2.06
C ARG A 128 5.68 -9.97 1.38
N VAL A 129 5.74 -8.70 1.00
CA VAL A 129 4.62 -8.03 0.30
C VAL A 129 4.42 -8.62 -1.10
N LEU A 130 5.50 -8.93 -1.82
CA LEU A 130 5.40 -9.58 -3.13
C LEU A 130 4.78 -10.98 -3.04
N GLU A 131 5.12 -11.76 -2.01
CA GLU A 131 4.49 -13.07 -1.76
C GLU A 131 3.00 -12.93 -1.45
N PHE A 132 2.60 -11.90 -0.69
CA PHE A 132 1.19 -11.60 -0.46
C PHE A 132 0.46 -11.31 -1.78
N VAL A 133 1.03 -10.46 -2.65
CA VAL A 133 0.46 -10.18 -3.99
C VAL A 133 0.36 -11.45 -4.83
N TYR A 134 1.37 -12.33 -4.76
CA TYR A 134 1.37 -13.62 -5.46
C TYR A 134 0.29 -14.56 -4.96
N HIS A 135 0.07 -14.65 -3.64
CA HIS A 135 -1.02 -15.44 -3.07
C HIS A 135 -2.39 -14.92 -3.53
N GLU A 136 -2.61 -13.61 -3.40
CA GLU A 136 -3.87 -12.97 -3.76
C GLU A 136 -4.16 -12.99 -5.27
N PHE A 137 -3.13 -13.06 -6.11
CA PHE A 137 -3.30 -13.19 -7.57
C PHE A 137 -4.16 -14.39 -7.95
N PHE A 138 -4.05 -15.52 -7.25
CA PHE A 138 -4.79 -16.74 -7.59
C PHE A 138 -6.30 -16.63 -7.38
N ALA A 139 -6.76 -15.69 -6.56
CA ALA A 139 -8.20 -15.47 -6.36
C ALA A 139 -8.89 -14.92 -7.61
N ASP A 140 -8.18 -14.10 -8.40
CA ASP A 140 -8.69 -13.55 -9.66
C ASP A 140 -7.53 -13.20 -10.61
N PRO A 141 -6.94 -14.22 -11.29
CA PRO A 141 -5.76 -14.03 -12.13
C PRO A 141 -5.97 -13.00 -13.25
N ASP A 142 -7.16 -12.99 -13.85
CA ASP A 142 -7.48 -12.17 -15.01
C ASP A 142 -7.63 -10.68 -14.68
N ARG A 143 -7.92 -10.33 -13.42
CA ARG A 143 -8.01 -8.93 -12.97
C ARG A 143 -6.75 -8.49 -12.23
N ARG A 144 -6.09 -9.40 -11.51
CA ARG A 144 -4.95 -9.10 -10.63
C ARG A 144 -3.58 -9.26 -11.31
N TRP A 145 -3.53 -9.67 -12.57
CA TRP A 145 -2.28 -9.85 -13.32
C TRP A 145 -1.36 -8.61 -13.31
N ALA A 146 -1.92 -7.40 -13.35
CA ALA A 146 -1.12 -6.17 -13.42
C ALA A 146 -0.29 -5.96 -12.14
N ALA A 147 -0.85 -6.29 -10.98
CA ALA A 147 -0.14 -6.23 -9.71
C ALA A 147 0.98 -7.27 -9.66
N LEU A 148 0.72 -8.50 -10.11
CA LEU A 148 1.75 -9.54 -10.18
C LEU A 148 2.83 -9.25 -11.22
N ALA A 149 2.48 -8.60 -12.33
CA ALA A 149 3.45 -8.18 -13.35
C ALA A 149 4.42 -7.15 -12.78
N HIS A 150 3.89 -6.16 -12.03
CA HIS A 150 4.72 -5.20 -11.32
C HIS A 150 5.60 -5.87 -10.26
N ALA A 151 5.06 -6.84 -9.53
CA ALA A 151 5.82 -7.65 -8.57
C ALA A 151 7.00 -8.41 -9.22
N ALA A 152 6.81 -8.98 -10.41
CA ALA A 152 7.87 -9.65 -11.17
C ALA A 152 8.99 -8.67 -11.56
N LEU A 153 8.63 -7.48 -12.05
CA LEU A 153 9.61 -6.43 -12.38
C LEU A 153 10.38 -5.96 -11.15
N LEU A 154 9.71 -5.82 -10.01
CA LEU A 154 10.36 -5.43 -8.76
C LEU A 154 11.33 -6.52 -8.26
N ALA A 155 10.92 -7.78 -8.35
CA ALA A 155 11.79 -8.91 -8.02
C ALA A 155 13.05 -8.94 -8.91
N LYS A 156 12.91 -8.67 -10.22
CA LYS A 156 14.04 -8.57 -11.16
C LYS A 156 14.97 -7.40 -10.84
N HIS A 157 14.45 -6.18 -10.75
CA HIS A 157 15.29 -4.97 -10.75
C HIS A 157 15.75 -4.52 -9.36
N ARG A 158 14.93 -4.70 -8.32
CA ARG A 158 15.24 -4.25 -6.96
C ARG A 158 15.79 -5.38 -6.09
N LEU A 159 15.09 -6.52 -6.06
CA LEU A 159 15.55 -7.68 -5.27
C LEU A 159 16.70 -8.44 -5.97
N LYS A 160 16.87 -8.24 -7.28
CA LYS A 160 17.83 -8.98 -8.11
C LYS A 160 17.65 -10.49 -8.00
N ASP A 161 16.41 -10.92 -7.83
CA ASP A 161 16.00 -12.31 -7.65
C ASP A 161 15.26 -12.77 -8.90
N LEU A 162 16.03 -13.17 -9.92
CA LEU A 162 15.48 -13.65 -11.18
C LEU A 162 14.63 -14.93 -11.03
N PRO A 163 15.00 -15.91 -10.19
CA PRO A 163 14.14 -17.05 -9.94
C PRO A 163 12.75 -16.64 -9.42
N LEU A 164 12.69 -15.68 -8.49
CA LEU A 164 11.43 -15.15 -7.98
C LEU A 164 10.64 -14.41 -9.06
N ALA A 165 11.31 -13.55 -9.83
CA ALA A 165 10.69 -12.82 -10.94
C ALA A 165 10.10 -13.77 -11.98
N ARG A 166 10.85 -14.84 -12.35
CA ARG A 166 10.39 -15.88 -13.27
C ARG A 166 9.17 -16.60 -12.72
N ARG A 167 9.16 -16.96 -11.44
CA ARG A 167 8.02 -17.64 -10.81
C ARG A 167 6.73 -16.83 -10.94
N TYR A 168 6.81 -15.51 -10.73
CA TYR A 168 5.67 -14.61 -10.90
C TYR A 168 5.24 -14.49 -12.36
N ALA A 169 6.19 -14.35 -13.29
CA ALA A 169 5.90 -14.27 -14.72
C ALA A 169 5.25 -15.56 -15.26
N ALA A 170 5.76 -16.72 -14.84
CA ALA A 170 5.22 -18.03 -15.20
C ALA A 170 3.78 -18.21 -14.71
N ALA A 171 3.47 -17.71 -13.51
CA ALA A 171 2.11 -17.73 -12.98
C ALA A 171 1.15 -16.87 -13.82
N ILE A 172 1.57 -15.69 -14.26
CA ILE A 172 0.76 -14.86 -15.16
C ILE A 172 0.47 -15.62 -16.46
N GLN A 173 1.50 -16.18 -17.10
CA GLN A 173 1.34 -16.92 -18.34
C GLN A 173 0.41 -18.14 -18.19
N ARG A 174 0.51 -18.86 -17.07
CA ARG A 174 -0.21 -20.11 -16.86
C ARG A 174 -1.66 -19.93 -16.42
N TYR A 175 -1.96 -18.92 -15.60
CA TYR A 175 -3.26 -18.80 -14.93
C TYR A 175 -4.15 -17.71 -15.50
N THR A 176 -3.61 -16.75 -16.27
CA THR A 176 -4.45 -15.80 -17.00
C THR A 176 -5.03 -16.42 -18.25
N ARG A 177 -6.33 -16.24 -18.46
CA ARG A 177 -7.09 -16.77 -19.60
C ARG A 177 -7.77 -15.67 -20.41
N SER A 178 -7.95 -14.49 -19.81
CA SER A 178 -8.62 -13.38 -20.47
C SER A 178 -7.83 -12.92 -21.73
N PRO A 179 -8.55 -12.60 -22.82
CA PRO A 179 -7.95 -11.95 -23.98
C PRO A 179 -7.47 -10.52 -23.67
N ASP A 180 -7.97 -9.90 -22.60
CA ASP A 180 -7.62 -8.53 -22.20
C ASP A 180 -6.18 -8.42 -21.64
N VAL A 181 -5.57 -9.56 -21.27
CA VAL A 181 -4.20 -9.58 -20.76
C VAL A 181 -3.23 -9.36 -21.92
N PRO A 182 -2.42 -8.28 -21.90
CA PRO A 182 -1.52 -7.93 -22.99
C PRO A 182 -0.49 -9.03 -23.27
N LEU A 183 -0.09 -9.14 -24.54
CA LEU A 183 0.88 -10.15 -24.98
C LEU A 183 2.22 -10.04 -24.23
N TRP A 184 2.69 -8.81 -23.97
CA TRP A 184 3.94 -8.60 -23.23
C TRP A 184 3.90 -9.24 -21.83
N ALA A 185 2.75 -9.21 -21.15
CA ALA A 185 2.60 -9.79 -19.82
C ALA A 185 2.65 -11.33 -19.87
N LYS A 186 2.07 -11.92 -20.92
CA LYS A 186 2.11 -13.37 -21.18
C LYS A 186 3.50 -13.86 -21.61
N GLN A 187 4.29 -13.00 -22.26
CA GLN A 187 5.65 -13.31 -22.72
C GLN A 187 6.74 -12.96 -21.71
N MET A 188 6.39 -12.34 -20.58
CA MET A 188 7.35 -11.87 -19.58
C MET A 188 8.27 -12.97 -19.04
N GLU A 189 7.81 -14.23 -18.94
CA GLU A 189 8.67 -15.34 -18.50
C GLU A 189 9.84 -15.55 -19.46
N VAL A 190 9.60 -15.44 -20.77
CA VAL A 190 10.62 -15.68 -21.80
C VAL A 190 11.76 -14.66 -21.69
N PHE A 191 11.42 -13.38 -21.53
CA PHE A 191 12.42 -12.34 -21.34
C PHE A 191 13.27 -12.56 -20.08
N ILE A 192 12.65 -12.99 -18.98
CA ILE A 192 13.38 -13.28 -17.73
C ILE A 192 14.29 -14.52 -17.90
N LEU A 193 13.83 -15.54 -18.61
CA LEU A 193 14.64 -16.72 -18.92
C LEU A 193 15.87 -16.37 -19.77
N GLU A 194 15.72 -15.46 -20.73
CA GLU A 194 16.82 -14.94 -21.53
C GLU A 194 17.86 -14.22 -20.65
N ASP A 195 17.42 -13.30 -19.76
CA ASP A 195 18.33 -12.61 -18.83
C ASP A 195 19.09 -13.60 -17.92
N MET A 196 18.42 -14.67 -17.46
CA MET A 196 19.06 -15.70 -16.62
C MET A 196 20.21 -16.39 -17.36
N ASN A 197 19.99 -16.75 -18.62
CA ASN A 197 21.01 -17.40 -19.44
C ASN A 197 22.20 -16.45 -19.74
N GLU A 198 21.93 -15.16 -19.98
CA GLU A 198 22.99 -14.15 -20.14
C GLU A 198 23.86 -14.01 -18.88
N LEU A 199 23.23 -14.01 -17.69
CA LEU A 199 23.97 -13.93 -16.43
C LEU A 199 24.80 -15.19 -16.15
N ASP A 200 24.29 -16.36 -16.49
CA ASP A 200 25.04 -17.61 -16.34
C ASP A 200 26.22 -17.66 -17.32
N ALA A 201 26.03 -17.22 -18.56
CA ALA A 201 27.12 -17.07 -19.53
C ALA A 201 28.20 -16.10 -19.03
N ALA A 202 27.82 -14.93 -18.50
CA ALA A 202 28.76 -13.96 -17.93
C ALA A 202 29.55 -14.56 -16.74
N ARG A 203 28.90 -15.36 -15.88
CA ARG A 203 29.54 -16.04 -14.76
C ARG A 203 30.58 -17.07 -15.23
N ILE A 204 30.27 -17.84 -16.28
CA ILE A 204 31.21 -18.81 -16.87
C ILE A 204 32.43 -18.08 -17.47
N MET A 205 32.22 -16.99 -18.21
CA MET A 205 33.32 -16.20 -18.78
C MET A 205 34.24 -15.61 -17.70
N LEU A 206 33.68 -15.05 -16.63
CA LEU A 206 34.46 -14.51 -15.51
C LEU A 206 35.20 -15.62 -14.74
N GLY A 207 34.58 -16.79 -14.55
CA GLY A 207 35.20 -17.94 -13.91
C GLY A 207 36.31 -18.59 -14.73
N GLY A 208 36.29 -18.49 -16.06
CA GLY A 208 37.37 -18.94 -16.94
C GLY A 208 38.56 -17.97 -17.07
N LEU A 209 38.47 -16.79 -16.45
CA LEU A 209 39.53 -15.76 -16.41
C LEU A 209 40.30 -15.73 -15.07
N LEU A 210 39.91 -16.56 -14.10
CA LEU A 210 40.61 -16.79 -12.83
C LEU A 210 41.32 -18.15 -12.86
#